data_AF-A0A6P9EG65-F1
#
_entry.id   AF-A0A6P9EG65-F1
#
_cell.length_a   1.000
_cell.length_b   1.000
_cell.length_c   1.000
_cell.angle_alpha   90.00
_cell.angle_beta   90.00
_cell.angle_gamma   90.00
#
_symmetry.space_group_name_H-M   'P 1'
#
loop_
_entity.id
_entity.type
_entity.pdbx_description
1 polymer ?
#
loop_
_entity_poly.entity_id
_entity_poly.type
_entity_poly.pdbx_seq_one_letter_code
_entity_poly.pdbx_strand_id
1 'polypeptide(L)'
;MKNHICSIGFALLIFLLLMKWSGTAEAQTCKPSGKINGKKTPPGQCNNENNADCCVHGKSYTTYKCSPPVSSHTKAKLTINSFEKGGDGGGPSECDNKYHSNNTPVVALSTGWFNNKKRCLNYITIHANGRSVKAKVVDECDSTTGCDAEHAYQPPCPNNIVDGSKAVWKALGVPESDWGELDIYWSETCKPSGKINGKKTPPGQCNNENNADCCVHGKSYTTYKCSPPVSSHTKAKLTINSFEKGGDGGGPSECDNKYHSNNTPVVALSTGWFNNKKRCLNYITIHANGRSVKAKVVDECDSTTGCDAEHAYQPPCPNNIVDGSKAVWKALGVPESDWGELDIYWSDV
;
A
#
# COMPACT_ATOMS: atom_id res chain seq x y z
N MET A 1 -14.88 45.69 -38.10
CA MET A 1 -14.01 44.49 -37.95
C MET A 1 -12.57 44.91 -37.71
N LYS A 2 -12.15 45.19 -36.47
CA LYS A 2 -10.70 45.41 -36.18
C LYS A 2 -10.27 45.10 -34.73
N ASN A 3 -11.18 44.70 -33.84
CA ASN A 3 -10.85 44.51 -32.42
C ASN A 3 -10.93 43.05 -31.91
N HIS A 4 -11.27 42.07 -32.75
CA HIS A 4 -11.37 40.66 -32.31
C HIS A 4 -10.06 39.86 -32.41
N ILE A 5 -9.07 40.34 -33.16
CA ILE A 5 -7.81 39.60 -33.38
C ILE A 5 -6.85 39.78 -32.18
N CYS A 6 -6.93 40.90 -31.46
CA CYS A 6 -6.02 41.21 -30.35
C CYS A 6 -6.31 40.37 -29.08
N SER A 7 -7.58 40.03 -28.83
CA SER A 7 -7.99 39.28 -27.63
C SER A 7 -7.61 37.80 -27.69
N ILE A 8 -7.66 37.19 -28.88
CA ILE A 8 -7.27 35.79 -29.10
C ILE A 8 -5.75 35.64 -28.95
N GLY A 9 -4.97 36.59 -29.45
CA GLY A 9 -3.50 36.59 -29.31
C GLY A 9 -3.05 36.73 -27.85
N PHE A 10 -3.74 37.56 -27.05
CA PHE A 10 -3.44 37.73 -25.63
C PHE A 10 -3.81 36.49 -24.80
N ALA A 11 -4.93 35.84 -25.10
CA ALA A 11 -5.34 34.60 -24.45
C ALA A 11 -4.39 33.43 -24.76
N LEU A 12 -3.92 33.32 -26.01
CA LEU A 12 -2.92 32.32 -26.41
C LEU A 12 -1.57 32.53 -25.72
N LEU A 13 -1.14 33.79 -25.54
CA LEU A 13 0.11 34.11 -24.85
C LEU A 13 0.06 33.75 -23.36
N ILE A 14 -1.08 34.00 -22.70
CA ILE A 14 -1.32 33.61 -21.30
C ILE A 14 -1.37 32.09 -21.15
N PHE A 15 -2.01 31.38 -22.08
CA PHE A 15 -2.08 29.92 -22.08
C PHE A 15 -0.69 29.27 -22.27
N LEU A 16 0.16 29.85 -23.13
CA LEU A 16 1.55 29.43 -23.32
C LEU A 16 2.44 29.75 -22.10
N LEU A 17 2.16 30.84 -21.38
CA LEU A 17 2.84 31.18 -20.11
C LEU A 17 2.42 30.25 -18.96
N LEU A 18 1.16 29.82 -18.91
CA LEU A 18 0.66 28.85 -17.92
C LEU A 18 1.19 27.43 -18.17
N MET A 19 1.38 27.02 -19.42
CA MET A 19 2.01 25.74 -19.78
C MET A 19 3.51 25.69 -19.43
N LYS A 20 4.19 26.84 -19.36
CA LYS A 20 5.58 26.93 -18.84
C LYS A 20 5.67 26.83 -17.32
N TRP A 21 4.54 26.92 -16.62
CA TRP A 21 4.45 26.70 -15.17
C TRP A 21 3.94 25.30 -14.81
N SER A 22 3.98 24.36 -15.75
CA SER A 22 4.02 22.94 -15.39
C SER A 22 5.42 22.62 -14.88
N GLY A 23 5.72 23.08 -13.66
CA GLY A 23 6.84 22.54 -12.91
C GLY A 23 6.57 21.06 -12.72
N THR A 24 7.23 20.22 -13.50
CA THR A 24 7.42 18.82 -13.14
C THR A 24 8.04 18.82 -11.76
N ALA A 25 7.23 18.54 -10.75
CA ALA A 25 7.76 18.15 -9.45
C ALA A 25 8.52 16.85 -9.72
N GLU A 26 9.83 16.96 -9.99
CA GLU A 26 10.72 15.83 -9.83
C GLU A 26 10.47 15.35 -8.41
N ALA A 27 9.88 14.16 -8.26
CA ALA A 27 9.79 13.51 -6.97
C ALA A 27 11.22 13.43 -6.44
N GLN A 28 11.57 14.31 -5.49
CA GLN A 28 12.95 14.45 -5.04
C GLN A 28 13.41 13.08 -4.54
N THR A 29 14.31 12.47 -5.28
CA THR A 29 15.01 11.26 -4.86
C THR A 29 15.73 11.57 -3.55
N CYS A 30 15.55 10.72 -2.54
CA CYS A 30 16.19 10.90 -1.24
C CYS A 30 17.71 11.05 -1.38
N LYS A 31 18.26 12.14 -0.85
CA LYS A 31 19.71 12.43 -0.84
C LYS A 31 20.26 12.35 0.59
N PRO A 32 21.55 12.04 0.75
CA PRO A 32 22.24 12.18 2.04
C PRO A 32 22.00 13.54 2.68
N SER A 33 21.74 13.56 3.99
CA SER A 33 21.59 14.79 4.76
C SER A 33 22.91 15.31 5.31
N GLY A 34 23.93 14.46 5.41
CA GLY A 34 25.22 14.84 5.98
C GLY A 34 26.16 13.65 6.14
N LYS A 35 27.20 13.87 6.96
CA LYS A 35 28.14 12.84 7.38
C LYS A 35 28.53 13.04 8.84
N ILE A 36 28.85 11.96 9.53
CA ILE A 36 29.50 11.97 10.85
C ILE A 36 30.83 11.24 10.77
N ASN A 37 31.75 11.55 11.67
CA ASN A 37 33.02 10.84 11.77
C ASN A 37 32.99 9.90 12.98
N GLY A 38 33.40 8.65 12.77
CA GLY A 38 33.50 7.66 13.83
C GLY A 38 34.43 8.14 14.95
N LYS A 39 33.91 8.12 16.17
CA LYS A 39 34.68 8.40 17.39
C LYS A 39 35.41 7.14 17.84
N LYS A 40 36.42 7.29 18.70
CA LYS A 40 37.11 6.16 19.31
C LYS A 40 36.16 5.50 20.31
N THR A 41 35.73 4.28 20.00
CA THR A 41 34.85 3.51 20.87
C THR A 41 35.58 3.08 22.13
N PRO A 42 35.03 3.34 23.33
CA PRO A 42 35.59 2.82 24.56
C PRO A 42 35.58 1.28 24.57
N PRO A 43 36.59 0.61 25.18
CA PRO A 43 36.64 -0.84 25.24
C PRO A 43 35.37 -1.43 25.85
N GLY A 44 34.76 -2.39 25.15
CA GLY A 44 33.57 -3.12 25.63
C GLY A 44 32.24 -2.36 25.53
N GLN A 45 32.20 -1.17 24.93
CA GLN A 45 30.96 -0.38 24.78
C GLN A 45 30.26 -0.53 23.42
N CYS A 46 30.91 -1.16 22.44
CA CYS A 46 30.24 -1.56 21.22
C CYS A 46 29.64 -2.95 21.40
N ASN A 47 28.34 -3.08 21.16
CA ASN A 47 27.70 -4.39 21.08
C ASN A 47 27.94 -4.98 19.68
N ASN A 48 28.56 -6.16 19.62
CA ASN A 48 28.82 -6.94 18.40
C ASN A 48 27.82 -8.10 18.22
N GLU A 49 26.77 -8.17 19.05
CA GLU A 49 25.69 -9.14 18.85
C GLU A 49 25.10 -9.03 17.44
N ASN A 50 24.67 -10.17 16.89
CA ASN A 50 24.11 -10.29 15.54
C ASN A 50 25.01 -9.70 14.42
N ASN A 51 26.33 -9.70 14.63
CA ASN A 51 27.35 -9.16 13.71
C ASN A 51 27.24 -7.65 13.48
N ALA A 52 26.77 -6.90 14.48
CA ALA A 52 26.72 -5.44 14.39
C ALA A 52 28.14 -4.84 14.23
N ASP A 53 28.29 -3.94 13.27
CA ASP A 53 29.53 -3.22 13.01
C ASP A 53 29.74 -2.09 14.04
N CYS A 54 30.96 -1.94 14.54
CA CYS A 54 31.35 -0.78 15.34
C CYS A 54 31.82 0.37 14.47
N CYS A 55 31.62 1.61 14.95
CA CYS A 55 32.25 2.76 14.33
C CYS A 55 33.78 2.67 14.39
N VAL A 56 34.40 2.94 13.25
CA VAL A 56 35.86 2.99 13.10
C VAL A 56 36.32 4.43 13.28
N HIS A 57 37.27 4.64 14.19
CA HIS A 57 37.82 5.97 14.45
C HIS A 57 38.33 6.64 13.17
N GLY A 58 37.83 7.84 12.87
CA GLY A 58 38.22 8.62 11.69
C GLY A 58 37.55 8.21 10.38
N LYS A 59 36.77 7.12 10.35
CA LYS A 59 35.94 6.77 9.18
C LYS A 59 34.73 7.70 9.11
N SER A 60 34.42 8.18 7.90
CA SER A 60 33.25 9.02 7.66
C SER A 60 32.04 8.16 7.29
N TYR A 61 30.91 8.40 7.95
CA TYR A 61 29.64 7.69 7.77
C TYR A 61 28.58 8.66 7.26
N THR A 62 27.82 8.24 6.25
CA THR A 62 26.75 9.05 5.66
C THR A 62 25.50 9.00 6.52
N THR A 63 24.82 10.14 6.67
CA THR A 63 23.53 10.22 7.36
C THR A 63 22.40 10.60 6.41
N TYR A 64 21.18 10.23 6.77
CA TYR A 64 19.96 10.48 6.01
C TYR A 64 18.84 10.97 6.92
N LYS A 65 18.00 11.87 6.41
CA LYS A 65 16.72 12.27 7.02
C LYS A 65 15.51 11.76 6.22
N CYS A 66 15.77 11.00 5.17
CA CYS A 66 14.78 10.50 4.23
C CYS A 66 15.10 9.05 3.89
N SER A 67 14.12 8.38 3.30
CA SER A 67 14.22 7.00 2.81
C SER A 67 13.68 6.95 1.38
N PRO A 68 13.94 5.86 0.61
CA PRO A 68 13.32 5.67 -0.70
C PRO A 68 11.78 5.77 -0.65
N PRO A 69 11.10 6.10 -1.76
CA PRO A 69 9.64 6.24 -1.78
C PRO A 69 8.91 4.96 -1.33
N VAL A 70 7.89 5.13 -0.48
CA VAL A 70 7.01 4.03 -0.05
C VAL A 70 6.00 3.72 -1.15
N SER A 71 5.80 2.44 -1.44
CA SER A 71 4.82 1.93 -2.39
C SER A 71 4.17 0.64 -1.86
N SER A 72 3.29 0.03 -2.65
CA SER A 72 2.72 -1.29 -2.34
C SER A 72 3.75 -2.43 -2.39
N HIS A 73 4.95 -2.20 -2.91
CA HIS A 73 6.09 -3.13 -2.95
C HIS A 73 7.39 -2.35 -2.69
N THR A 74 7.55 -1.79 -1.50
CA THR A 74 8.73 -0.98 -1.14
C THR A 74 9.94 -1.90 -0.99
N LYS A 75 10.94 -1.75 -1.85
CA LYS A 75 12.19 -2.52 -1.75
C LYS A 75 13.00 -2.06 -0.54
N ALA A 76 13.49 -3.00 0.26
CA ALA A 76 14.29 -2.74 1.44
C ALA A 76 15.33 -3.85 1.67
N LYS A 77 16.24 -3.60 2.62
CA LYS A 77 17.07 -4.63 3.24
C LYS A 77 16.50 -4.95 4.61
N LEU A 78 16.30 -6.24 4.88
CA LEU A 78 15.98 -6.75 6.20
C LEU A 78 17.30 -7.03 6.94
N THR A 79 17.47 -6.43 8.10
CA THR A 79 18.55 -6.77 9.05
C THR A 79 17.96 -7.49 10.26
N ILE A 80 18.82 -8.07 11.08
CA ILE A 80 18.43 -8.76 12.30
C ILE A 80 18.72 -7.90 13.53
N ASN A 81 17.72 -7.75 14.41
CA ASN A 81 17.86 -7.02 15.65
C ASN A 81 17.13 -7.68 16.82
N SER A 82 17.71 -7.59 18.01
CA SER A 82 17.14 -8.01 19.29
C SER A 82 16.60 -6.80 20.04
N PHE A 83 15.27 -6.73 20.14
CA PHE A 83 14.54 -5.68 20.89
C PHE A 83 14.34 -6.02 22.37
N GLU A 84 15.02 -7.07 22.86
CA GLU A 84 14.97 -7.48 24.26
C GLU A 84 15.85 -6.58 25.13
N LYS A 85 15.59 -6.60 26.44
CA LYS A 85 16.44 -5.87 27.38
C LYS A 85 17.85 -6.45 27.37
N GLY A 86 18.84 -5.60 27.07
CA GLY A 86 20.23 -6.02 26.94
C GLY A 86 20.55 -6.75 25.63
N GLY A 87 19.68 -6.64 24.62
CA GLY A 87 19.97 -7.06 23.25
C GLY A 87 20.82 -6.03 22.49
N ASP A 88 20.60 -5.95 21.19
CA ASP A 88 21.43 -5.17 20.26
C ASP A 88 21.33 -3.66 20.50
N GLY A 89 20.16 -3.16 20.88
CA GLY A 89 19.90 -1.74 21.15
C GLY A 89 20.34 -1.27 22.55
N GLY A 90 20.64 0.02 22.67
CA GLY A 90 21.02 0.66 23.94
C GLY A 90 19.86 0.90 24.92
N GLY A 91 18.60 0.87 24.45
CA GLY A 91 17.41 1.23 25.23
C GLY A 91 16.11 0.58 24.75
N PRO A 92 14.95 0.88 25.39
CA PRO A 92 13.65 0.40 24.97
C PRO A 92 13.16 1.12 23.71
N SER A 93 12.24 0.49 22.97
CA SER A 93 11.82 0.98 21.65
C SER A 93 11.01 2.27 21.67
N GLU A 94 11.27 3.14 20.69
CA GLU A 94 10.82 4.54 20.67
C GLU A 94 9.29 4.72 20.58
N CYS A 95 8.56 3.76 20.01
CA CYS A 95 7.12 3.89 19.84
C CYS A 95 6.32 3.71 21.13
N ASP A 96 6.80 2.90 22.08
CA ASP A 96 6.05 2.55 23.28
C ASP A 96 6.88 2.46 24.58
N ASN A 97 8.17 2.79 24.53
CA ASN A 97 9.11 2.73 25.64
C ASN A 97 9.17 1.34 26.29
N LYS A 98 9.09 0.27 25.48
CA LYS A 98 9.15 -1.13 25.93
C LYS A 98 10.22 -1.92 25.21
N TYR A 99 10.67 -2.98 25.88
CA TYR A 99 11.40 -4.07 25.24
C TYR A 99 10.40 -5.09 24.67
N HIS A 100 10.77 -5.73 23.57
CA HIS A 100 9.94 -6.70 22.86
C HIS A 100 10.69 -8.02 22.74
N SER A 101 10.02 -9.14 23.04
CA SER A 101 10.66 -10.46 22.95
C SER A 101 11.07 -10.79 21.52
N ASN A 102 12.19 -11.51 21.37
CA ASN A 102 12.66 -12.06 20.10
C ASN A 102 11.67 -13.05 19.44
N ASN A 103 10.66 -13.51 20.19
CA ASN A 103 9.57 -14.34 19.68
C ASN A 103 8.37 -13.54 19.15
N THR A 104 8.38 -12.21 19.26
CA THR A 104 7.31 -11.34 18.76
C THR A 104 7.74 -10.71 17.43
N PRO A 105 6.95 -10.82 16.34
CA PRO A 105 7.27 -10.16 15.06
C PRO A 105 7.20 -8.63 15.16
N VAL A 106 8.31 -8.01 15.54
CA VAL A 106 8.49 -6.56 15.61
C VAL A 106 9.65 -6.11 14.73
N VAL A 107 9.61 -4.84 14.33
CA VAL A 107 10.63 -4.19 13.50
C VAL A 107 10.90 -2.74 13.90
N ALA A 108 12.11 -2.26 13.59
CA ALA A 108 12.42 -0.85 13.42
C ALA A 108 12.42 -0.47 11.93
N LEU A 109 12.20 0.80 11.62
CA LEU A 109 12.29 1.34 10.26
C LEU A 109 13.32 2.46 10.19
N SER A 110 14.07 2.56 9.09
CA SER A 110 14.91 3.73 8.83
C SER A 110 14.15 5.04 8.99
N THR A 111 14.80 6.09 9.50
CA THR A 111 14.18 7.40 9.84
C THR A 111 13.13 7.91 8.86
N GLY A 112 13.43 7.90 7.55
CA GLY A 112 12.48 8.39 6.54
C GLY A 112 11.21 7.54 6.42
N TRP A 113 11.32 6.23 6.61
CA TRP A 113 10.18 5.31 6.69
C TRP A 113 9.52 5.31 8.06
N PHE A 114 10.25 5.51 9.15
CA PHE A 114 9.65 5.70 10.47
C PHE A 114 8.71 6.91 10.50
N ASN A 115 9.09 7.98 9.79
CA ASN A 115 8.26 9.13 9.45
C ASN A 115 7.68 9.82 10.70
N ASN A 116 8.57 10.21 11.62
CA ASN A 116 8.22 10.89 12.87
C ASN A 116 7.10 10.16 13.63
N LYS A 117 7.30 8.87 13.92
CA LYS A 117 6.34 7.99 14.62
C LYS A 117 5.00 7.75 13.91
N LYS A 118 4.78 8.24 12.69
CA LYS A 118 3.51 8.00 11.97
C LYS A 118 3.23 6.53 11.69
N ARG A 119 4.29 5.69 11.66
CA ARG A 119 4.16 4.23 11.54
C ARG A 119 4.18 3.49 12.87
N CYS A 120 4.34 4.17 14.00
CA CYS A 120 4.40 3.52 15.30
C CYS A 120 3.19 2.66 15.58
N LEU A 121 3.45 1.45 16.07
CA LEU A 121 2.47 0.45 16.44
C LEU A 121 1.54 -0.01 15.31
N ASN A 122 1.82 0.43 14.07
CA ASN A 122 1.19 -0.09 12.86
C ASN A 122 1.90 -1.36 12.41
N TYR A 123 1.17 -2.17 11.64
CA TYR A 123 1.74 -3.38 11.05
C TYR A 123 2.15 -3.11 9.61
N ILE A 124 3.34 -3.59 9.26
CA ILE A 124 3.76 -3.75 7.87
C ILE A 124 3.73 -5.24 7.50
N THR A 125 3.57 -5.53 6.22
CA THR A 125 3.77 -6.88 5.70
C THR A 125 5.12 -6.93 5.00
N ILE A 126 5.97 -7.86 5.41
CA ILE A 126 7.30 -8.09 4.84
C ILE A 126 7.22 -9.34 3.98
N HIS A 127 7.79 -9.28 2.78
CA HIS A 127 7.76 -10.33 1.77
C HIS A 127 9.18 -10.73 1.38
N ALA A 128 9.48 -12.02 1.48
CA ALA A 128 10.74 -12.62 1.06
C ALA A 128 10.57 -14.13 0.85
N ASN A 129 11.34 -14.75 -0.03
CA ASN A 129 11.36 -16.21 -0.23
C ASN A 129 9.96 -16.85 -0.47
N GLY A 130 9.07 -16.14 -1.17
CA GLY A 130 7.70 -16.60 -1.41
C GLY A 130 6.80 -16.65 -0.16
N ARG A 131 7.29 -16.13 0.97
CA ARG A 131 6.58 -16.03 2.24
C ARG A 131 6.33 -14.58 2.62
N SER A 132 5.45 -14.37 3.58
CA SER A 132 5.17 -13.06 4.15
C SER A 132 4.91 -13.11 5.64
N VAL A 133 5.29 -12.06 6.36
CA VAL A 133 5.01 -11.91 7.79
C VAL A 133 4.47 -10.51 8.08
N LYS A 134 3.44 -10.42 8.93
CA LYS A 134 3.01 -9.15 9.50
C LYS A 134 3.86 -8.85 10.73
N ALA A 135 4.52 -7.71 10.72
CA ALA A 135 5.36 -7.25 11.82
C ALA A 135 4.94 -5.87 12.30
N LYS A 136 4.97 -5.66 13.62
CA LYS A 136 4.63 -4.39 14.24
C LYS A 136 5.84 -3.47 14.25
N VAL A 137 5.68 -2.24 13.76
CA VAL A 137 6.71 -1.21 13.87
C VAL A 137 6.73 -0.72 15.31
N VAL A 138 7.86 -0.92 16.00
CA VAL A 138 8.04 -0.55 17.41
C VAL A 138 9.14 0.47 17.62
N ASP A 139 10.02 0.66 16.64
CA ASP A 139 11.23 1.48 16.82
C ASP A 139 11.67 2.23 15.55
N GLU A 140 12.59 3.15 15.75
CA GLU A 140 13.35 3.80 14.68
C GLU A 140 14.74 3.15 14.53
N CYS A 141 15.14 2.89 13.29
CA CYS A 141 16.54 2.62 12.95
C CYS A 141 17.16 3.96 12.54
N ASP A 142 17.81 4.65 13.49
CA ASP A 142 18.21 6.05 13.32
C ASP A 142 19.31 6.18 12.25
N SER A 143 18.96 6.84 11.14
CA SER A 143 19.86 7.10 10.02
C SER A 143 20.48 8.51 10.07
N THR A 144 20.15 9.31 11.08
CA THR A 144 20.54 10.71 11.24
C THR A 144 21.79 10.87 12.10
N THR A 145 22.04 9.94 13.03
CA THR A 145 23.17 9.97 13.97
C THR A 145 23.66 8.55 14.29
N GLY A 146 24.74 8.45 15.06
CA GLY A 146 25.40 7.20 15.45
C GLY A 146 26.82 7.48 15.96
N CYS A 147 27.60 6.42 16.19
CA CYS A 147 28.98 6.51 16.69
C CYS A 147 29.11 7.25 18.04
N ASP A 148 28.10 7.14 18.89
CA ASP A 148 28.02 7.74 20.22
C ASP A 148 27.47 6.73 21.24
N ALA A 149 27.43 7.14 22.52
CA ALA A 149 27.03 6.26 23.61
C ALA A 149 25.56 5.85 23.56
N GLU A 150 24.68 6.67 22.99
CA GLU A 150 23.24 6.39 22.89
C GLU A 150 22.97 5.26 21.88
N HIS A 151 23.79 5.19 20.84
CA HIS A 151 23.70 4.18 19.77
C HIS A 151 24.70 3.03 19.95
N ALA A 152 25.19 2.79 21.18
CA ALA A 152 26.19 1.76 21.48
C ALA A 152 27.42 1.82 20.53
N TYR A 153 27.80 3.02 20.08
CA TYR A 153 28.88 3.28 19.13
C TYR A 153 28.77 2.54 17.78
N GLN A 154 27.56 2.14 17.40
CA GLN A 154 27.23 1.61 16.08
C GLN A 154 27.06 2.75 15.06
N PRO A 155 27.33 2.50 13.76
CA PRO A 155 27.17 3.52 12.73
C PRO A 155 25.70 3.90 12.52
N PRO A 156 25.43 5.06 11.90
CA PRO A 156 24.08 5.43 11.50
C PRO A 156 23.46 4.35 10.63
N CYS A 157 22.18 4.07 10.86
CA CYS A 157 21.42 3.12 10.07
C CYS A 157 21.38 3.57 8.59
N PRO A 158 21.49 2.64 7.62
CA PRO A 158 21.16 2.93 6.24
C PRO A 158 19.71 3.39 6.10
N ASN A 159 19.37 4.08 5.01
CA ASN A 159 18.07 4.71 4.84
C ASN A 159 16.98 3.80 4.24
N ASN A 160 17.28 2.53 4.03
CA ASN A 160 16.43 1.55 3.37
C ASN A 160 16.32 0.23 4.15
N ILE A 161 16.42 0.31 5.48
CA ILE A 161 16.39 -0.83 6.40
C ILE A 161 15.00 -1.02 7.00
N VAL A 162 14.58 -2.29 7.04
CA VAL A 162 13.62 -2.81 7.98
C VAL A 162 14.42 -3.68 8.94
N ASP A 163 14.47 -3.34 10.21
CA ASP A 163 15.33 -4.03 11.17
C ASP A 163 14.50 -4.97 12.02
N GLY A 164 14.65 -6.29 11.83
CA GLY A 164 13.67 -7.27 12.25
C GLY A 164 14.09 -8.18 13.38
N SER A 165 13.16 -8.43 14.29
CA SER A 165 13.28 -9.47 15.32
C SER A 165 13.51 -10.88 14.75
N LYS A 166 14.09 -11.77 15.55
CA LYS A 166 14.29 -13.19 15.19
C LYS A 166 13.01 -13.87 14.70
N ALA A 167 11.85 -13.51 15.27
CA ALA A 167 10.54 -14.00 14.84
C ALA A 167 10.18 -13.62 13.39
N VAL A 168 10.57 -12.43 12.92
CA VAL A 168 10.37 -11.99 11.52
C VAL A 168 11.14 -12.90 10.57
N TRP A 169 12.42 -13.13 10.85
CA TRP A 169 13.28 -14.00 10.05
C TRP A 169 12.78 -15.46 10.02
N LYS A 170 12.39 -16.01 11.17
CA LYS A 170 11.79 -17.36 11.26
C LYS A 170 10.52 -17.48 10.45
N ALA A 171 9.63 -16.48 10.51
CA ALA A 171 8.37 -16.49 9.76
C ALA A 171 8.58 -16.42 8.23
N LEU A 172 9.62 -15.72 7.79
CA LEU A 172 10.04 -15.68 6.38
C LEU A 172 10.74 -16.98 5.93
N GLY A 173 10.98 -17.93 6.83
CA GLY A 173 11.57 -19.23 6.51
C GLY A 173 13.03 -19.16 6.09
N VAL A 174 13.76 -18.14 6.54
CA VAL A 174 15.19 -17.99 6.26
C VAL A 174 15.98 -18.84 7.27
N PRO A 175 16.87 -19.75 6.83
CA PRO A 175 17.73 -20.51 7.74
C PRO A 175 18.57 -19.59 8.65
N GLU A 176 18.74 -19.94 9.92
CA GLU A 176 19.50 -19.11 10.87
C GLU A 176 20.96 -18.86 10.43
N SER A 177 21.56 -19.78 9.67
CA SER A 177 22.90 -19.61 9.08
C SER A 177 22.98 -18.51 8.02
N ASP A 178 21.84 -18.10 7.44
CA ASP A 178 21.75 -17.09 6.39
C ASP A 178 21.25 -15.75 6.93
N TRP A 179 21.13 -15.61 8.26
CA TRP A 179 20.72 -14.37 8.90
C TRP A 179 21.85 -13.32 8.85
N GLY A 180 21.46 -12.07 8.61
CA GLY A 180 22.38 -10.94 8.47
C GLY A 180 21.71 -9.83 7.68
N GLU A 181 21.72 -9.94 6.36
CA GLU A 181 21.01 -9.03 5.46
C GLU A 181 20.24 -9.81 4.38
N LEU A 182 18.99 -9.44 4.13
CA LEU A 182 18.15 -10.03 3.09
C LEU A 182 17.44 -8.96 2.27
N ASP A 183 17.47 -9.07 0.94
CA ASP A 183 16.61 -8.25 0.08
C ASP A 183 15.14 -8.64 0.27
N ILE A 184 14.31 -7.65 0.62
CA ILE A 184 12.89 -7.84 0.88
C ILE A 184 12.05 -6.79 0.15
N TYR A 185 10.75 -7.06 0.12
CA TYR A 185 9.73 -6.03 -0.13
C TYR A 185 8.88 -5.86 1.11
N TRP A 186 8.44 -4.63 1.39
CA TRP A 186 7.44 -4.39 2.42
C TRP A 186 6.35 -3.46 1.94
N SER A 187 5.19 -3.58 2.59
CA SER A 187 4.01 -2.76 2.34
C SER A 187 3.32 -2.43 3.66
N GLU A 188 2.60 -1.31 3.71
CA GLU A 188 1.72 -1.03 4.84
C GLU A 188 0.57 -2.05 4.85
N THR A 189 0.18 -2.52 6.04
CA THR A 189 -1.06 -3.30 6.14
C THR A 189 -2.22 -2.36 5.84
N CYS A 190 -3.08 -2.76 4.89
CA CYS A 190 -4.22 -1.93 4.54
C CYS A 190 -5.13 -1.69 5.75
N LYS A 191 -5.39 -0.41 6.04
CA LYS A 191 -6.29 0.06 7.09
C LYS A 191 -7.36 0.96 6.50
N PRO A 192 -8.50 1.12 7.18
CA PRO A 192 -9.44 2.18 6.88
C PRO A 192 -8.76 3.54 6.72
N SER A 193 -8.99 4.22 5.61
CA SER A 193 -8.52 5.59 5.38
C SER A 193 -9.43 6.65 6.00
N GLY A 194 -10.66 6.28 6.34
CA GLY A 194 -11.64 7.19 6.90
C GLY A 194 -13.03 6.57 7.00
N LYS A 195 -14.03 7.43 7.16
CA LYS A 195 -15.44 7.07 7.12
C LYS A 195 -16.25 8.16 6.42
N ILE A 196 -17.33 7.77 5.77
CA ILE A 196 -18.37 8.69 5.28
C ILE A 196 -19.71 8.37 5.94
N ASN A 197 -20.59 9.36 6.01
CA ASN A 197 -21.95 9.15 6.51
C ASN A 197 -22.92 9.11 5.33
N GLY A 198 -23.80 8.11 5.32
CA GLY A 198 -24.82 7.96 4.29
C GLY A 198 -25.73 9.19 4.25
N LYS A 199 -25.92 9.73 3.05
CA LYS A 199 -26.87 10.80 2.77
C LYS A 199 -28.24 10.21 2.46
N LYS A 200 -29.29 11.02 2.59
CA LYS A 200 -30.65 10.60 2.22
C LYS A 200 -30.73 10.51 0.70
N THR A 201 -30.91 9.30 0.19
CA THR A 201 -31.11 9.04 -1.25
C THR A 201 -32.40 9.72 -1.73
N PRO A 202 -32.35 10.51 -2.81
CA PRO A 202 -33.56 10.98 -3.47
C PRO A 202 -34.38 9.80 -4.03
N PRO A 203 -35.72 9.90 -4.06
CA PRO A 203 -36.56 8.82 -4.59
C PRO A 203 -36.17 8.42 -6.02
N GLY A 204 -35.97 7.13 -6.25
CA GLY A 204 -35.67 6.55 -7.57
C GLY A 204 -34.23 6.74 -8.06
N GLN A 205 -33.31 7.29 -7.25
CA GLN A 205 -31.91 7.51 -7.67
C GLN A 205 -30.93 6.41 -7.27
N CYS A 206 -31.34 5.48 -6.40
CA CYS A 206 -30.57 4.27 -6.13
C CYS A 206 -31.11 3.13 -6.99
N ASN A 207 -30.24 2.55 -7.82
CA ASN A 207 -30.57 1.36 -8.60
C ASN A 207 -30.42 0.13 -7.70
N ASN A 208 -31.48 -0.66 -7.55
CA ASN A 208 -31.50 -1.91 -6.78
C ASN A 208 -31.28 -3.16 -7.66
N GLU A 209 -30.92 -2.99 -8.94
CA GLU A 209 -30.50 -4.11 -9.79
C GLU A 209 -29.37 -4.90 -9.10
N ASN A 210 -29.35 -6.22 -9.32
CA ASN A 210 -28.39 -7.15 -8.71
C ASN A 210 -28.29 -7.10 -7.17
N ASN A 211 -29.35 -6.67 -6.49
CA ASN A 211 -29.38 -6.50 -5.03
C ASN A 211 -28.39 -5.45 -4.49
N ALA A 212 -28.07 -4.42 -5.29
CA ALA A 212 -27.22 -3.33 -4.83
C ALA A 212 -27.85 -2.64 -3.60
N ASP A 213 -27.07 -2.54 -2.52
CA ASP A 213 -27.49 -1.88 -1.28
C ASP A 213 -27.47 -0.36 -1.44
N CYS A 214 -28.57 0.32 -1.09
CA CYS A 214 -28.59 1.78 -1.02
C CYS A 214 -27.97 2.30 0.28
N CYS A 215 -27.34 3.47 0.22
CA CYS A 215 -26.89 4.15 1.43
C CYS A 215 -28.04 4.49 2.38
N VAL A 216 -27.95 3.94 3.59
CA VAL A 216 -28.80 4.31 4.73
C VAL A 216 -28.37 5.67 5.31
N HIS A 217 -29.32 6.60 5.40
CA HIS A 217 -29.10 7.93 5.98
C HIS A 217 -28.57 7.83 7.42
N GLY A 218 -27.46 8.51 7.70
CA GLY A 218 -26.83 8.54 9.02
C GLY A 218 -25.98 7.31 9.37
N LYS A 219 -26.01 6.25 8.57
CA LYS A 219 -25.09 5.10 8.75
C LYS A 219 -23.67 5.50 8.36
N SER A 220 -22.70 5.11 9.18
CA SER A 220 -21.28 5.36 8.92
C SER A 220 -20.68 4.20 8.12
N TYR A 221 -20.09 4.51 6.96
CA TYR A 221 -19.42 3.58 6.07
C TYR A 221 -17.92 3.79 6.15
N THR A 222 -17.17 2.69 6.20
CA THR A 222 -15.71 2.74 6.26
C THR A 222 -15.14 2.88 4.86
N THR A 223 -14.16 3.75 4.68
CA THR A 223 -13.49 3.95 3.39
C THR A 223 -12.06 3.43 3.42
N TYR A 224 -11.54 3.08 2.26
CA TYR A 224 -10.21 2.52 2.07
C TYR A 224 -9.55 3.16 0.85
N LYS A 225 -8.28 3.53 0.98
CA LYS A 225 -7.40 3.92 -0.14
C LYS A 225 -6.46 2.80 -0.56
N CYS A 226 -6.66 1.62 -0.01
CA CYS A 226 -5.79 0.46 -0.15
C CYS A 226 -6.64 -0.80 -0.21
N SER A 227 -6.03 -1.89 -0.65
CA SER A 227 -6.63 -3.22 -0.70
C SER A 227 -5.67 -4.24 -0.06
N PRO A 228 -6.13 -5.45 0.29
CA PRO A 228 -5.24 -6.51 0.76
C PRO A 228 -4.08 -6.78 -0.21
N PRO A 229 -2.94 -7.31 0.26
CA PRO A 229 -1.80 -7.61 -0.61
C PRO A 229 -2.17 -8.53 -1.78
N VAL A 230 -1.63 -8.24 -2.96
CA VAL A 230 -1.77 -9.09 -4.16
C VAL A 230 -0.71 -10.19 -4.11
N SER A 231 -1.10 -11.42 -4.46
CA SER A 231 -0.25 -12.60 -4.58
C SER A 231 -0.73 -13.48 -5.74
N SER A 232 -0.08 -14.63 -5.96
CA SER A 232 -0.56 -15.63 -6.93
C SER A 232 -1.90 -16.25 -6.56
N HIS A 233 -2.38 -16.06 -5.32
CA HIS A 233 -3.66 -16.55 -4.82
C HIS A 233 -4.34 -15.45 -3.98
N THR A 234 -4.61 -14.30 -4.59
CA THR A 234 -5.22 -13.15 -3.88
C THR A 234 -6.67 -13.46 -3.54
N LYS A 235 -6.98 -13.59 -2.25
CA LYS A 235 -8.36 -13.81 -1.80
C LYS A 235 -9.21 -12.54 -1.99
N ALA A 236 -10.39 -12.69 -2.57
CA ALA A 236 -11.34 -11.61 -2.80
C ALA A 236 -12.79 -12.08 -2.64
N LYS A 237 -13.70 -11.12 -2.63
CA LYS A 237 -15.13 -11.36 -2.86
C LYS A 237 -15.45 -10.94 -4.29
N LEU A 238 -16.06 -11.84 -5.05
CA LEU A 238 -16.65 -11.53 -6.35
C LEU A 238 -18.07 -11.02 -6.12
N THR A 239 -18.36 -9.82 -6.61
CA THR A 239 -19.72 -9.25 -6.68
C THR A 239 -20.20 -9.23 -8.13
N ILE A 240 -21.49 -9.00 -8.32
CA ILE A 240 -22.10 -8.90 -9.64
C ILE A 240 -22.40 -7.44 -9.98
N ASN A 241 -22.04 -7.03 -11.20
CA ASN A 241 -22.32 -5.70 -11.71
C ASN A 241 -22.61 -5.72 -13.21
N SER A 242 -23.44 -4.78 -13.65
CA SER A 242 -23.72 -4.49 -15.05
C SER A 242 -22.92 -3.29 -15.53
N PHE A 243 -22.01 -3.53 -16.46
CA PHE A 243 -21.21 -2.50 -17.14
C PHE A 243 -21.90 -1.93 -18.39
N GLU A 244 -23.15 -2.34 -18.63
CA GLU A 244 -23.97 -1.87 -19.75
C GLU A 244 -24.60 -0.51 -19.43
N LYS A 245 -24.95 0.24 -20.48
CA LYS A 245 -25.64 1.52 -20.32
C LYS A 245 -26.98 1.31 -19.64
N GLY A 246 -27.18 1.99 -18.51
CA GLY A 246 -28.41 1.87 -17.71
C GLY A 246 -28.42 0.69 -16.73
N GLY A 247 -27.29 -0.02 -16.58
CA GLY A 247 -27.08 -0.97 -15.49
C GLY A 247 -26.82 -0.29 -14.14
N ASP A 248 -26.54 -1.11 -13.13
CA ASP A 248 -26.16 -0.70 -11.77
C ASP A 248 -24.74 -0.15 -11.64
N GLY A 249 -23.86 -0.36 -12.62
CA GLY A 249 -22.51 0.22 -12.67
C GLY A 249 -22.50 1.74 -12.91
N GLY A 250 -23.66 2.35 -13.16
CA GLY A 250 -23.79 3.79 -13.31
C GLY A 250 -23.24 4.30 -14.65
N GLY A 251 -22.14 5.05 -14.59
CA GLY A 251 -21.51 5.71 -15.74
C GLY A 251 -20.69 4.77 -16.63
N PRO A 252 -20.07 5.29 -17.71
CA PRO A 252 -19.12 4.52 -18.50
C PRO A 252 -17.84 4.24 -17.70
N SER A 253 -17.17 3.11 -17.97
CA SER A 253 -16.08 2.62 -17.14
C SER A 253 -14.80 3.46 -17.20
N GLU A 254 -14.12 3.57 -16.05
CA GLU A 254 -13.04 4.53 -15.82
C GLU A 254 -11.79 4.32 -16.69
N CYS A 255 -11.51 3.09 -17.13
CA CYS A 255 -10.31 2.79 -17.91
C CYS A 255 -10.37 3.31 -19.35
N ASP A 256 -11.56 3.34 -19.96
CA ASP A 256 -11.72 3.65 -21.39
C ASP A 256 -12.93 4.52 -21.75
N ASN A 257 -13.68 4.99 -20.75
CA ASN A 257 -14.90 5.78 -20.91
C ASN A 257 -15.94 5.10 -21.82
N LYS A 258 -16.09 3.77 -21.69
CA LYS A 258 -17.08 2.98 -22.46
C LYS A 258 -17.96 2.14 -21.55
N TYR A 259 -19.14 1.81 -22.05
CA TYR A 259 -19.95 0.72 -21.53
C TYR A 259 -19.47 -0.60 -22.13
N HIS A 260 -19.53 -1.67 -21.34
CA HIS A 260 -19.11 -3.02 -21.74
C HIS A 260 -20.29 -3.98 -21.64
N SER A 261 -20.44 -4.89 -22.61
CA SER A 261 -21.55 -5.85 -22.56
C SER A 261 -21.40 -6.81 -21.39
N ASN A 262 -22.53 -7.16 -20.79
CA ASN A 262 -22.65 -8.18 -19.76
C ASN A 262 -22.24 -9.59 -20.23
N ASN A 263 -22.11 -9.78 -21.55
CA ASN A 263 -21.64 -11.01 -22.17
C ASN A 263 -20.11 -11.04 -22.34
N THR A 264 -19.40 -9.97 -22.00
CA THR A 264 -17.94 -9.91 -22.04
C THR A 264 -17.37 -10.10 -20.63
N PRO A 265 -16.37 -10.98 -20.41
CA PRO A 265 -15.71 -11.10 -19.11
C PRO A 265 -14.90 -9.85 -18.77
N VAL A 266 -15.52 -8.92 -18.04
CA VAL A 266 -14.93 -7.68 -17.57
C VAL A 266 -15.17 -7.52 -16.07
N VAL A 267 -14.29 -6.76 -15.42
CA VAL A 267 -14.37 -6.51 -13.97
C VAL A 267 -14.01 -5.08 -13.62
N ALA A 268 -14.53 -4.61 -12.48
CA ALA A 268 -13.97 -3.53 -11.70
C ALA A 268 -13.14 -4.10 -10.55
N LEU A 269 -12.11 -3.35 -10.11
CA LEU A 269 -11.32 -3.71 -8.92
C LEU A 269 -11.46 -2.63 -7.86
N SER A 270 -11.50 -3.01 -6.58
CA SER A 270 -11.41 -2.04 -5.48
C SER A 270 -10.24 -1.08 -5.67
N THR A 271 -10.38 0.19 -5.27
CA THR A 271 -9.38 1.28 -5.44
C THR A 271 -7.93 0.85 -5.27
N GLY A 272 -7.61 0.12 -4.17
CA GLY A 272 -6.25 -0.31 -3.91
C GLY A 272 -5.69 -1.33 -4.92
N TRP A 273 -6.54 -2.23 -5.42
CA TRP A 273 -6.18 -3.17 -6.48
C TRP A 273 -6.18 -2.50 -7.85
N PHE A 274 -7.14 -1.62 -8.14
CA PHE A 274 -7.18 -0.81 -9.36
C PHE A 274 -5.88 -0.02 -9.57
N ASN A 275 -5.28 0.46 -8.47
CA ASN A 275 -3.91 0.95 -8.39
C ASN A 275 -3.65 2.12 -9.35
N ASN A 276 -4.48 3.16 -9.28
CA ASN A 276 -4.39 4.36 -10.11
C ASN A 276 -4.30 4.01 -11.60
N LYS A 277 -5.24 3.20 -12.10
CA LYS A 277 -5.31 2.73 -13.49
C LYS A 277 -4.14 1.85 -13.95
N LYS A 278 -3.20 1.46 -13.09
CA LYS A 278 -2.07 0.60 -13.51
C LYS A 278 -2.53 -0.79 -13.96
N ARG A 279 -3.70 -1.25 -13.51
CA ARG A 279 -4.32 -2.50 -13.98
C ARG A 279 -5.33 -2.31 -15.11
N CYS A 280 -5.59 -1.08 -15.54
CA CYS A 280 -6.57 -0.82 -16.59
C CYS A 280 -6.23 -1.58 -17.86
N LEU A 281 -7.27 -2.21 -18.41
CA LEU A 281 -7.23 -2.97 -19.66
C LEU A 281 -6.31 -4.20 -19.64
N ASN A 282 -5.71 -4.51 -18.49
CA ASN A 282 -4.99 -5.76 -18.27
C ASN A 282 -5.96 -6.87 -17.87
N TYR A 283 -5.52 -8.11 -18.04
CA TYR A 283 -6.29 -9.29 -17.67
C TYR A 283 -5.86 -9.82 -16.32
N ILE A 284 -6.85 -10.21 -15.51
CA ILE A 284 -6.66 -11.03 -14.32
C ILE A 284 -7.27 -12.42 -14.56
N THR A 285 -6.78 -13.42 -13.84
CA THR A 285 -7.42 -14.74 -13.81
C THR A 285 -8.16 -14.88 -12.48
N ILE A 286 -9.44 -15.21 -12.54
CA ILE A 286 -10.31 -15.41 -11.39
C ILE A 286 -10.56 -16.90 -11.25
N HIS A 287 -10.48 -17.42 -10.03
CA HIS A 287 -10.62 -18.83 -9.69
C HIS A 287 -11.72 -19.02 -8.66
N ALA A 288 -12.67 -19.90 -8.96
CA ALA A 288 -13.74 -20.31 -8.04
C ALA A 288 -14.32 -21.66 -8.49
N ASN A 289 -14.83 -22.47 -7.57
CA ASN A 289 -15.55 -23.73 -7.88
C ASN A 289 -14.79 -24.68 -8.83
N GLY A 290 -13.46 -24.74 -8.72
CA GLY A 290 -12.61 -25.56 -9.59
C GLY A 290 -12.52 -25.07 -11.05
N ARG A 291 -13.07 -23.89 -11.35
CA ARG A 291 -13.03 -23.23 -12.66
C ARG A 291 -12.21 -21.95 -12.60
N SER A 292 -11.85 -21.44 -13.76
CA SER A 292 -11.24 -20.13 -13.89
C SER A 292 -11.73 -19.37 -15.12
N VAL A 293 -11.62 -18.04 -15.04
CA VAL A 293 -11.95 -17.14 -16.15
C VAL A 293 -10.93 -16.01 -16.21
N LYS A 294 -10.46 -15.68 -17.42
CA LYS A 294 -9.70 -14.46 -17.68
C LYS A 294 -10.68 -13.31 -17.91
N ALA A 295 -10.57 -12.27 -17.10
CA ALA A 295 -11.41 -11.09 -17.20
C ALA A 295 -10.57 -9.83 -17.34
N LYS A 296 -11.05 -8.88 -18.14
CA LYS A 296 -10.37 -7.61 -18.38
C LYS A 296 -10.79 -6.59 -17.33
N VAL A 297 -9.83 -5.92 -16.69
CA VAL A 297 -10.12 -4.82 -15.77
C VAL A 297 -10.52 -3.60 -16.59
N VAL A 298 -11.74 -3.12 -16.41
CA VAL A 298 -12.29 -1.98 -17.16
C VAL A 298 -12.67 -0.81 -16.26
N ASP A 299 -12.83 -1.03 -14.96
CA ASP A 299 -13.36 -0.02 -14.05
C ASP A 299 -12.75 -0.06 -12.65
N GLU A 300 -13.05 0.96 -11.86
CA GLU A 300 -12.78 1.03 -10.43
C GLU A 300 -14.07 0.75 -9.63
N CYS A 301 -13.97 -0.11 -8.62
CA CYS A 301 -14.97 -0.20 -7.56
C CYS A 301 -14.54 0.75 -6.43
N ASP A 302 -15.06 1.98 -6.44
CA ASP A 302 -14.56 3.06 -5.57
C ASP A 302 -14.80 2.73 -4.09
N SER A 303 -13.71 2.56 -3.35
CA SER A 303 -13.71 2.25 -1.90
C SER A 303 -13.43 3.48 -1.03
N THR A 304 -13.28 4.65 -1.64
CA THR A 304 -12.93 5.93 -0.99
C THR A 304 -14.12 6.86 -0.79
N THR A 305 -15.11 6.80 -1.67
CA THR A 305 -16.33 7.62 -1.64
C THR A 305 -17.57 6.80 -2.03
N GLY A 306 -18.74 7.41 -1.96
CA GLY A 306 -20.05 6.81 -2.20
C GLY A 306 -21.15 7.64 -1.55
N CYS A 307 -22.38 7.13 -1.59
CA CYS A 307 -23.56 7.81 -1.05
C CYS A 307 -23.82 9.20 -1.65
N ASP A 308 -23.47 9.38 -2.91
CA ASP A 308 -23.67 10.61 -3.68
C ASP A 308 -24.20 10.28 -5.09
N ALA A 309 -24.49 11.31 -5.89
CA ALA A 309 -25.10 11.15 -7.19
C ALA A 309 -24.16 10.49 -8.22
N GLU A 310 -22.84 10.64 -8.08
CA GLU A 310 -21.87 10.04 -9.01
C GLU A 310 -21.82 8.51 -8.84
N HIS A 311 -22.06 8.03 -7.62
CA HIS A 311 -22.07 6.61 -7.25
C HIS A 311 -23.48 6.02 -7.14
N ALA A 312 -24.48 6.65 -7.77
CA ALA A 312 -25.89 6.23 -7.69
C ALA A 312 -26.38 5.97 -6.25
N TYR A 313 -25.83 6.71 -5.28
CA TYR A 313 -26.10 6.59 -3.84
C TYR A 313 -25.84 5.20 -3.24
N GLN A 314 -25.00 4.39 -3.89
CA GLN A 314 -24.47 3.15 -3.35
C GLN A 314 -23.35 3.44 -2.32
N PRO A 315 -23.15 2.58 -1.31
CA PRO A 315 -22.07 2.73 -0.34
C PRO A 315 -20.70 2.57 -1.01
N PRO A 316 -19.63 3.07 -0.36
CA PRO A 316 -18.28 2.79 -0.80
C PRO A 316 -18.06 1.28 -0.90
N CYS A 317 -17.41 0.86 -1.97
CA CYS A 317 -17.04 -0.51 -2.21
C CYS A 317 -16.13 -1.02 -1.07
N PRO A 318 -16.29 -2.27 -0.60
CA PRO A 318 -15.27 -2.89 0.22
C PRO A 318 -13.92 -2.95 -0.51
N ASN A 319 -12.83 -3.06 0.25
CA ASN A 319 -11.49 -2.97 -0.32
C ASN A 319 -10.93 -4.28 -0.90
N ASN A 320 -11.72 -5.35 -0.91
CA ASN A 320 -11.33 -6.68 -1.33
C ASN A 320 -12.32 -7.26 -2.36
N ILE A 321 -12.90 -6.38 -3.20
CA ILE A 321 -13.88 -6.73 -4.23
C ILE A 321 -13.21 -6.86 -5.60
N VAL A 322 -13.61 -7.92 -6.30
CA VAL A 322 -13.59 -8.00 -7.76
C VAL A 322 -15.03 -7.92 -8.19
N ASP A 323 -15.41 -6.89 -8.93
CA ASP A 323 -16.81 -6.66 -9.28
C ASP A 323 -17.04 -7.08 -10.73
N GLY A 324 -17.76 -8.18 -10.95
CA GLY A 324 -17.72 -8.92 -12.20
C GLY A 324 -18.99 -8.87 -13.02
N SER A 325 -18.82 -8.84 -14.34
CA SER A 325 -19.95 -8.94 -15.27
C SER A 325 -20.64 -10.31 -15.19
N LYS A 326 -21.88 -10.39 -15.69
CA LYS A 326 -22.65 -11.65 -15.78
C LYS A 326 -21.87 -12.77 -16.48
N ALA A 327 -21.04 -12.44 -17.47
CA ALA A 327 -20.17 -13.41 -18.16
C ALA A 327 -19.09 -14.03 -17.26
N VAL A 328 -18.54 -13.28 -16.29
CA VAL A 328 -17.56 -13.80 -15.32
C VAL A 328 -18.22 -14.88 -14.46
N TRP A 329 -19.40 -14.58 -13.91
CA TRP A 329 -20.18 -15.51 -13.09
C TRP A 329 -20.57 -16.78 -13.86
N LYS A 330 -21.04 -16.64 -15.11
CA LYS A 330 -21.36 -17.77 -16.00
C LYS A 330 -20.13 -18.64 -16.28
N ALA A 331 -18.98 -18.04 -16.55
CA ALA A 331 -17.74 -18.78 -16.82
C ALA A 331 -17.26 -19.58 -15.60
N LEU A 332 -17.44 -19.03 -14.39
CA LEU A 332 -17.18 -19.73 -13.13
C LEU A 332 -18.21 -20.82 -12.78
N GLY A 333 -19.26 -20.97 -13.60
CA GLY A 333 -20.26 -22.02 -13.44
C GLY A 333 -21.15 -21.85 -12.20
N VAL A 334 -21.31 -20.62 -11.72
CA VAL A 334 -22.18 -20.31 -10.58
C VAL A 334 -23.63 -20.20 -11.07
N PRO A 335 -24.58 -20.95 -10.50
CA PRO A 335 -25.99 -20.82 -10.85
C PRO A 335 -26.49 -19.38 -10.64
N GLU A 336 -27.34 -18.88 -11.54
CA GLU A 336 -27.87 -17.49 -11.46
C GLU A 336 -28.63 -17.22 -10.15
N SER A 337 -29.22 -18.25 -9.53
CA SER A 337 -29.87 -18.16 -8.22
C SER A 337 -28.92 -17.83 -7.06
N ASP A 338 -27.63 -18.08 -7.26
CA ASP A 338 -26.59 -17.97 -6.24
C ASP A 338 -25.70 -16.74 -6.48
N TRP A 339 -26.10 -15.87 -7.41
CA TRP A 339 -25.39 -14.63 -7.71
C TRP A 339 -25.63 -13.59 -6.62
N GLY A 340 -24.57 -12.87 -6.27
CA GLY A 340 -24.57 -11.86 -5.20
C GLY A 340 -23.14 -11.66 -4.71
N GLU A 341 -22.66 -12.56 -3.86
CA GLU A 341 -21.28 -12.57 -3.39
C GLU A 341 -20.69 -13.99 -3.42
N LEU A 342 -19.44 -14.12 -3.88
CA LEU A 342 -18.72 -15.38 -3.90
C LEU A 342 -17.27 -15.20 -3.40
N ASP A 343 -16.80 -16.08 -2.52
CA ASP A 343 -15.37 -16.15 -2.20
C ASP A 343 -14.58 -16.68 -3.39
N ILE A 344 -13.59 -15.91 -3.83
CA ILE A 344 -12.75 -16.24 -4.98
C ILE A 344 -11.27 -16.06 -4.65
N TYR A 345 -10.43 -16.58 -5.55
CA TYR A 345 -9.04 -16.18 -5.66
C TYR A 345 -8.80 -15.51 -7.01
N TRP A 346 -7.89 -14.55 -7.08
CA TRP A 346 -7.45 -13.99 -8.35
C TRP A 346 -5.94 -13.75 -8.39
N SER A 347 -5.40 -13.68 -9.60
CA SER A 347 -4.00 -13.34 -9.86
C SER A 347 -3.82 -12.59 -11.17
N ASP A 348 -2.79 -11.74 -11.21
CA ASP A 348 -2.27 -11.05 -12.39
C ASP A 348 -0.74 -11.23 -12.55
N VAL A 349 -0.18 -12.14 -11.75
CA VAL A 349 1.25 -12.51 -11.68
C VAL A 349 1.56 -13.77 -12.45
#